data_AF-A0A7C7PYB0-F1
#
_entry.id   AF-A0A7C7PYB0-F1
#
_cell.length_a   1.000
_cell.length_b   1.000
_cell.length_c   1.000
_cell.angle_alpha   90.00
_cell.angle_beta   90.00
_cell.angle_gamma   90.00
#
_symmetry.space_group_name_H-M   'P 1'
#
loop_
_entity.id
_entity.type
_entity.pdbx_description
1 polymer ?
#
loop_
_entity_poly.entity_id
_entity_poly.type
_entity_poly.pdbx_seq_one_letter_code
_entity_poly.pdbx_strand_id
1 'polypeptide(L)'
;MPMFKSNLQTRPIHRRDVSPMEICERVTNISSDDLRKVLRMEIFPRVQKAGRYIGGEVNSIVKHPERIWLRFALAFPDVYEVGMCSAGMSIIYETVNRLDGVQAERVFAPWFDMEAQLRKRKLPLYGLESFTPLHQFDVVGFSLPYELL
;
A
#
# COMPACT_ATOMS: atom_id res chain seq x y z
N MET A 1 -21.49 24.24 55.74
CA MET A 1 -22.57 23.70 54.87
C MET A 1 -23.09 24.87 54.03
N PRO A 2 -23.30 24.73 52.71
CA PRO A 2 -23.64 23.52 51.97
C PRO A 2 -22.59 23.04 50.95
N MET A 3 -22.67 21.74 50.65
CA MET A 3 -22.02 21.04 49.55
C MET A 3 -22.65 21.43 48.21
N PHE A 4 -21.83 21.62 47.17
CA PHE A 4 -22.21 21.28 45.80
C PHE A 4 -21.11 20.41 45.20
N LYS A 5 -21.42 19.12 45.08
CA LYS A 5 -20.66 18.17 44.26
C LYS A 5 -20.97 18.45 42.78
N SER A 6 -20.04 18.09 41.91
CA SER A 6 -20.27 17.26 40.70
C SER A 6 -19.68 17.78 39.38
N ASN A 7 -18.82 16.91 38.83
CA ASN A 7 -18.69 16.57 37.41
C ASN A 7 -17.83 17.46 36.48
N LEU A 8 -16.52 17.45 36.70
CA LEU A 8 -15.60 17.23 35.56
C LEU A 8 -15.80 15.78 35.08
N GLN A 9 -16.73 15.57 34.15
CA GLN A 9 -16.73 14.36 33.32
C GLN A 9 -15.87 14.65 32.10
N THR A 10 -14.56 14.37 32.23
CA THR A 10 -13.73 14.06 31.07
C THR A 10 -14.33 12.81 30.44
N ARG A 11 -15.12 12.98 29.37
CA ARG A 11 -15.60 11.85 28.57
C ARG A 11 -14.36 11.11 28.07
N PRO A 12 -14.17 9.82 28.39
CA PRO A 12 -13.10 9.06 27.78
C PRO A 12 -13.39 9.04 26.29
N ILE A 13 -12.46 9.59 25.50
CA ILE A 13 -12.46 9.42 24.04
C ILE A 13 -12.25 7.93 23.84
N HIS A 14 -13.34 7.20 23.66
CA HIS A 14 -13.34 5.80 23.30
C HIS A 14 -12.70 5.72 21.91
N ARG A 15 -11.37 5.63 21.86
CA ARG A 15 -10.68 5.09 20.69
C ARG A 15 -11.32 3.73 20.49
N ARG A 16 -12.04 3.57 19.38
CA ARG A 16 -12.42 2.23 18.93
C ARG A 16 -11.09 1.57 18.62
N ASP A 17 -10.60 0.79 19.58
CA ASP A 17 -9.49 -0.12 19.39
C ASP A 17 -10.02 -1.25 18.49
N VAL A 18 -10.17 -0.94 17.20
CA VAL A 18 -10.31 -1.96 16.15
C VAL A 18 -8.99 -2.70 16.13
N SER A 19 -9.02 -3.98 16.52
CA SER A 19 -7.80 -4.79 16.49
C SER A 19 -7.27 -4.83 15.04
N PRO A 20 -5.94 -4.79 14.81
CA PRO A 20 -5.38 -4.90 13.46
C PRO A 20 -5.90 -6.12 12.68
N MET A 21 -6.29 -7.20 13.38
CA MET A 21 -6.89 -8.40 12.81
C MET A 21 -8.28 -8.18 12.18
N GLU A 22 -9.16 -7.38 12.80
CA GLU A 22 -10.49 -7.07 12.26
C GLU A 22 -10.45 -6.16 11.01
N ILE A 23 -9.37 -5.39 10.85
CA ILE A 23 -9.10 -4.60 9.65
C ILE A 23 -8.65 -5.55 8.52
N CYS A 24 -7.77 -6.52 8.82
CA CYS A 24 -7.31 -7.52 7.85
C CYS A 24 -8.46 -8.42 7.33
N GLU A 25 -9.37 -8.90 8.17
CA GLU A 25 -10.49 -9.77 7.75
C GLU A 25 -11.43 -9.11 6.72
N ARG A 26 -11.48 -7.78 6.67
CA ARG A 26 -12.35 -7.01 5.76
C ARG A 26 -11.70 -6.64 4.43
N VAL A 27 -10.38 -6.82 4.32
CA VAL A 27 -9.62 -6.59 3.09
C VAL A 27 -9.70 -7.88 2.29
N THR A 28 -10.48 -7.84 1.23
CA THR A 28 -10.85 -8.98 0.38
C THR A 28 -9.66 -9.88 0.02
N ASN A 29 -9.83 -11.19 0.19
CA ASN A 29 -8.90 -12.24 -0.25
C ASN A 29 -8.94 -12.38 -1.79
N ILE A 30 -8.57 -11.31 -2.49
CA ILE A 30 -8.58 -11.21 -3.96
C ILE A 30 -7.24 -11.68 -4.53
N SER A 31 -7.26 -12.44 -5.62
CA SER A 31 -6.04 -12.81 -6.35
C SER A 31 -5.45 -11.61 -7.09
N SER A 32 -4.14 -11.62 -7.36
CA SER A 32 -3.49 -10.53 -8.11
C SER A 32 -4.10 -10.34 -9.51
N ASP A 33 -4.50 -11.43 -10.17
CA ASP A 33 -5.12 -11.39 -11.50
C ASP A 33 -6.53 -10.79 -11.47
N ASP A 34 -7.34 -11.18 -10.48
CA ASP A 34 -8.68 -10.61 -10.29
C ASP A 34 -8.59 -9.13 -9.92
N LEU A 35 -7.65 -8.77 -9.04
CA LEU A 35 -7.39 -7.38 -8.66
C LEU A 35 -7.02 -6.55 -9.89
N ARG A 36 -6.07 -7.05 -10.71
CA ARG A 36 -5.66 -6.39 -11.95
C ARG A 36 -6.84 -6.21 -12.91
N LYS A 37 -7.72 -7.19 -13.03
CA LYS A 37 -8.92 -7.12 -13.88
C LYS A 37 -9.89 -6.05 -13.41
N VAL A 38 -10.23 -6.03 -12.11
CA VAL A 38 -11.12 -5.02 -11.52
C VAL A 38 -10.52 -3.62 -11.67
N LEU A 39 -9.23 -3.46 -11.39
CA LEU A 39 -8.52 -2.19 -11.55
C LEU A 39 -8.63 -1.66 -12.98
N ARG A 40 -8.32 -2.49 -13.97
CA ARG A 40 -8.33 -2.10 -15.38
C ARG A 40 -9.73 -1.78 -15.91
N MET A 41 -10.72 -2.59 -15.57
CA MET A 41 -12.06 -2.48 -16.15
C MET A 41 -12.92 -1.43 -15.44
N GLU A 42 -12.75 -1.26 -14.12
CA GLU A 42 -13.69 -0.48 -13.31
C GLU A 42 -13.09 0.76 -12.65
N ILE A 43 -11.77 0.81 -12.45
CA ILE A 43 -11.12 1.86 -11.65
C ILE A 43 -10.28 2.79 -12.52
N PHE A 44 -9.39 2.27 -13.35
CA PHE A 44 -8.51 3.07 -14.22
C PHE A 44 -9.28 4.05 -15.12
N PRO A 45 -10.47 3.72 -15.67
CA PRO A 45 -11.28 4.69 -16.42
C PRO A 45 -11.88 5.83 -15.57
N ARG A 46 -11.80 5.74 -14.24
CA ARG A 46 -12.45 6.65 -13.29
C ARG A 46 -11.45 7.49 -12.47
N VAL A 47 -10.15 7.34 -12.72
CA VAL A 47 -9.09 8.08 -12.03
C VAL A 47 -8.37 9.00 -13.03
N GLN A 48 -7.84 10.11 -12.56
CA GLN A 48 -7.27 11.16 -13.40
C GLN A 48 -5.98 10.71 -14.10
N LYS A 49 -5.12 9.98 -13.39
CA LYS A 49 -3.80 9.54 -13.87
C LYS A 49 -3.61 8.04 -13.66
N ALA A 50 -4.30 7.23 -14.45
CA ALA A 50 -4.17 5.78 -14.40
C ALA A 50 -2.73 5.29 -14.58
N GLY A 51 -1.89 6.03 -15.33
CA GLY A 51 -0.47 5.73 -15.54
C GLY A 51 0.35 5.54 -14.25
N ARG A 52 -0.09 6.11 -13.11
CA ARG A 52 0.54 5.92 -11.79
C ARG A 52 0.41 4.49 -11.24
N TYR A 53 -0.49 3.70 -11.81
CA TYR A 53 -1.03 2.47 -11.20
C TYR A 53 -0.94 1.25 -12.10
N ILE A 54 -0.66 1.43 -13.40
CA ILE A 54 -0.69 0.36 -14.39
C ILE A 54 0.50 -0.61 -14.30
N GLY A 55 1.61 -0.17 -13.72
CA GLY A 55 2.90 -0.89 -13.73
C GLY A 55 3.44 -1.14 -15.15
N GLY A 56 4.40 -2.06 -15.25
CA GLY A 56 5.00 -2.47 -16.52
C GLY A 56 6.04 -1.51 -17.09
N GLU A 57 6.71 -0.75 -16.23
CA GLU A 57 7.80 0.15 -16.62
C GLU A 57 9.02 -0.61 -17.14
N VAL A 58 9.80 0.08 -17.98
CA VAL A 58 11.15 -0.38 -18.35
C VAL A 58 11.98 -0.55 -17.08
N ASN A 59 12.69 -1.67 -16.98
CA ASN A 59 13.46 -2.11 -15.80
C ASN A 59 12.63 -2.63 -14.62
N SER A 60 11.33 -2.87 -14.79
CA SER A 60 10.58 -3.65 -13.80
C SER A 60 11.06 -5.10 -13.79
N ILE A 61 11.48 -5.58 -12.63
CA ILE A 61 11.88 -6.97 -12.39
C ILE A 61 10.68 -7.73 -11.84
N VAL A 62 10.23 -8.73 -12.58
CA VAL A 62 9.17 -9.67 -12.16
C VAL A 62 9.73 -11.07 -12.23
N LYS A 63 9.78 -11.76 -11.08
CA LYS A 63 10.25 -13.15 -11.02
C LYS A 63 9.08 -14.12 -11.15
N HIS A 64 9.37 -15.36 -11.54
CA HIS A 64 8.36 -16.42 -11.57
C HIS A 64 7.82 -16.65 -10.15
N PRO A 65 6.50 -16.59 -9.93
CA PRO A 65 5.90 -16.72 -8.59
C PRO A 65 6.36 -17.95 -7.80
N GLU A 66 6.52 -19.09 -8.46
CA GLU A 66 6.95 -20.37 -7.86
C GLU A 66 8.39 -20.34 -7.31
N ARG A 67 9.22 -19.40 -7.77
CA ARG A 67 10.61 -19.26 -7.31
C ARG A 67 10.75 -18.27 -6.16
N ILE A 68 9.69 -17.56 -5.80
CA ILE A 68 9.73 -16.50 -4.79
C ILE A 68 9.35 -17.10 -3.44
N TRP A 69 10.28 -17.09 -2.49
CA TRP A 69 10.03 -17.48 -1.11
C TRP A 69 9.93 -16.28 -0.16
N LEU A 70 10.30 -15.08 -0.61
CA LEU A 70 10.23 -13.85 0.18
C LEU A 70 9.85 -12.64 -0.69
N ARG A 71 8.83 -11.89 -0.25
CA ARG A 71 8.32 -10.68 -0.91
C ARG A 71 8.52 -9.45 -0.03
N PHE A 72 9.21 -8.46 -0.58
CA PHE A 72 9.36 -7.13 0.02
C PHE A 72 8.46 -6.12 -0.69
N ALA A 73 7.63 -5.42 0.07
CA ALA A 73 6.98 -4.19 -0.38
C ALA A 73 7.88 -3.01 0.03
N LEU A 74 8.50 -2.37 -0.95
CA LEU A 74 9.20 -1.09 -0.81
C LEU A 74 8.17 0.03 -0.96
N ALA A 75 7.61 0.44 0.17
CA ALA A 75 6.57 1.45 0.24
C ALA A 75 7.17 2.86 0.28
N PHE A 76 6.70 3.72 -0.62
CA PHE A 76 6.93 5.16 -0.57
C PHE A 76 5.62 5.85 -0.18
N PRO A 77 5.59 6.65 0.91
CA PRO A 77 4.36 7.22 1.47
C PRO A 77 3.87 8.45 0.69
N ASP A 78 4.08 8.49 -0.62
CA ASP A 78 3.67 9.58 -1.52
C ASP A 78 3.31 9.01 -2.89
N VAL A 79 2.83 9.86 -3.78
CA VAL A 79 2.44 9.49 -5.13
C VAL A 79 3.62 8.95 -5.94
N TYR A 80 3.27 8.12 -6.92
CA TYR A 80 4.18 7.50 -7.86
C TYR A 80 5.24 8.48 -8.42
N GLU A 81 4.85 9.67 -8.90
CA GLU A 81 5.81 10.60 -9.50
C GLU A 81 6.90 11.09 -8.52
N VAL A 82 6.56 11.21 -7.23
CA VAL A 82 7.53 11.61 -6.19
C VAL A 82 8.40 10.42 -5.83
N GLY A 83 7.79 9.26 -5.55
CA GLY A 83 8.52 8.09 -5.09
C GLY A 83 9.43 7.47 -6.17
N MET A 84 9.08 7.59 -7.45
CA MET A 84 9.93 7.14 -8.56
C MET A 84 11.23 7.91 -8.71
N CYS A 85 11.28 9.15 -8.20
CA CYS A 85 12.50 9.95 -8.18
C CYS A 85 13.44 9.56 -7.03
N SER A 86 13.08 8.59 -6.19
CA SER A 86 13.92 8.13 -5.07
C SER A 86 15.06 7.24 -5.56
N ALA A 87 16.27 7.81 -5.59
CA ALA A 87 17.49 7.07 -5.88
C ALA A 87 17.75 5.95 -4.86
N GLY A 88 17.50 6.23 -3.57
CA GLY A 88 17.66 5.23 -2.51
C GLY A 88 16.71 4.04 -2.70
N MET A 89 15.46 4.29 -3.05
CA MET A 89 14.50 3.22 -3.33
C MET A 89 14.89 2.41 -4.56
N SER A 90 15.41 3.06 -5.60
CA SER A 90 15.91 2.39 -6.80
C SER A 90 17.09 1.46 -6.51
N ILE A 91 18.05 1.90 -5.67
CA ILE A 91 19.20 1.09 -5.26
C ILE A 91 18.76 -0.15 -4.46
N ILE A 92 17.86 0.03 -3.48
CA ILE A 92 17.37 -1.08 -2.65
C ILE A 92 16.56 -2.05 -3.52
N TYR A 93 15.69 -1.53 -4.39
CA TYR A 93 14.90 -2.33 -5.32
C TYR A 93 15.78 -3.26 -6.16
N GLU A 94 16.80 -2.70 -6.81
CA GLU A 94 17.74 -3.45 -7.64
C GLU A 94 18.54 -4.46 -6.80
N THR A 95 19.06 -4.02 -5.64
CA THR A 95 19.90 -4.88 -4.78
C THR A 95 19.12 -6.08 -4.26
N VAL A 96 17.89 -5.88 -3.78
CA VAL A 96 17.04 -6.97 -3.26
C VAL A 96 16.61 -7.90 -4.40
N ASN A 97 16.25 -7.35 -5.56
CA ASN A 97 15.85 -8.16 -6.70
C ASN A 97 16.99 -8.95 -7.35
N ARG A 98 18.27 -8.70 -7.00
CA ARG A 98 19.40 -9.58 -7.39
C ARG A 98 19.51 -10.85 -6.57
N LEU A 99 18.87 -10.93 -5.40
CA LEU A 99 18.93 -12.12 -4.54
C LEU A 99 18.02 -13.22 -5.09
N ASP A 100 18.52 -14.46 -5.13
CA ASP A 100 17.73 -15.59 -5.61
C ASP A 100 16.52 -15.87 -4.71
N GLY A 101 15.36 -15.96 -5.36
CA GLY A 101 14.07 -16.22 -4.73
C GLY A 101 13.49 -15.10 -3.85
N VAL A 102 14.08 -13.91 -3.86
CA VAL A 102 13.52 -12.71 -3.21
C VAL A 102 12.95 -11.78 -4.27
N GLN A 103 11.76 -11.23 -4.07
CA GLN A 103 11.19 -10.21 -4.95
C GLN A 103 10.89 -8.94 -4.16
N ALA A 104 11.41 -7.80 -4.61
CA ALA A 104 11.01 -6.49 -4.12
C ALA A 104 10.06 -5.84 -5.12
N GLU A 105 8.97 -5.28 -4.62
CA GLU A 105 7.98 -4.52 -5.37
C GLU A 105 7.79 -3.14 -4.79
N ARG A 106 7.50 -2.18 -5.66
CA ARG A 106 7.28 -0.80 -5.26
C ARG A 106 5.81 -0.61 -4.95
N VAL A 107 5.53 0.09 -3.85
CA VAL A 107 4.18 0.44 -3.41
C VAL A 107 4.15 1.93 -3.18
N PHE A 108 3.17 2.62 -3.77
CA PHE A 108 3.02 4.06 -3.66
C PHE A 108 1.68 4.41 -3.02
N ALA A 109 1.62 5.57 -2.36
CA ALA A 109 0.35 6.08 -1.88
C ALA A 109 -0.55 6.44 -3.08
N PRO A 110 -1.81 5.96 -3.12
CA PRO A 110 -2.75 6.39 -4.15
C PRO A 110 -3.11 7.86 -3.94
N TRP A 111 -3.42 8.55 -5.03
CA TRP A 111 -4.01 9.89 -4.94
C TRP A 111 -5.46 9.78 -4.47
N PHE A 112 -6.06 10.88 -4.00
CA PHE A 112 -7.37 10.86 -3.36
C PHE A 112 -8.48 10.22 -4.21
N ASP A 113 -8.43 10.37 -5.54
CA ASP A 113 -9.39 9.76 -6.46
C ASP A 113 -9.28 8.23 -6.50
N MET A 114 -8.06 7.71 -6.63
CA MET A 114 -7.76 6.28 -6.59
C MET A 114 -8.03 5.69 -5.20
N GLU A 115 -7.62 6.38 -4.14
CA GLU A 115 -7.88 5.98 -2.74
C GLU A 115 -9.38 5.81 -2.49
N ALA A 116 -10.19 6.79 -2.93
CA ALA A 116 -11.64 6.72 -2.80
C ALA A 116 -12.23 5.51 -3.54
N GLN A 117 -11.74 5.18 -4.74
CA GLN A 117 -12.19 4.00 -5.49
C GLN A 117 -11.84 2.68 -4.78
N LEU A 118 -10.61 2.56 -4.24
CA LEU A 118 -10.14 1.39 -3.49
C LEU A 118 -10.95 1.21 -2.20
N ARG A 119 -11.10 2.27 -1.40
CA ARG A 119 -11.87 2.25 -0.15
C ARG A 119 -13.34 1.91 -0.38
N LYS A 120 -13.98 2.53 -1.38
CA LYS A 120 -15.39 2.26 -1.73
C LYS A 120 -15.63 0.79 -2.06
N ARG A 121 -14.68 0.14 -2.74
CA ARG A 121 -14.76 -1.28 -3.14
C ARG A 121 -14.09 -2.25 -2.16
N LYS A 122 -13.51 -1.74 -1.08
CA LYS A 122 -12.75 -2.51 -0.08
C LYS A 122 -11.60 -3.33 -0.69
N LEU A 123 -10.96 -2.78 -1.73
CA LEU A 123 -9.82 -3.42 -2.40
C LEU A 123 -8.52 -3.09 -1.65
N PRO A 124 -7.57 -4.04 -1.60
CA PRO A 124 -6.25 -3.79 -1.01
C PRO A 124 -5.43 -2.81 -1.85
N LEU A 125 -4.48 -2.13 -1.19
CA LEU A 125 -3.33 -1.56 -1.88
C LEU A 125 -2.45 -2.71 -2.41
N TYR A 126 -1.64 -2.47 -3.45
CA TYR A 126 -0.90 -3.53 -4.13
C TYR A 126 0.49 -3.09 -4.59
N GLY A 127 1.36 -4.07 -4.85
CA GLY A 127 2.66 -3.89 -5.50
C GLY A 127 2.51 -3.58 -6.99
N LEU A 128 3.26 -2.59 -7.47
CA LEU A 128 3.14 -2.05 -8.82
C LEU A 128 3.52 -3.06 -9.91
N GLU A 129 4.46 -3.95 -9.62
CA GLU A 129 5.02 -4.92 -10.57
C GLU A 129 4.05 -6.07 -10.86
N SER A 130 3.47 -6.66 -9.82
CA SER A 130 2.71 -7.90 -9.94
C SER A 130 1.24 -7.80 -9.52
N PHE A 131 0.79 -6.62 -9.09
CA PHE A 131 -0.54 -6.42 -8.50
C PHE A 131 -0.79 -7.30 -7.27
N THR A 132 0.27 -7.73 -6.58
CA THR A 132 0.13 -8.50 -5.35
C THR A 132 -0.49 -7.62 -4.27
N PRO A 133 -1.57 -8.04 -3.61
CA PRO A 133 -2.13 -7.32 -2.47
C PRO A 133 -1.10 -7.09 -1.37
N LEU A 134 -1.11 -5.90 -0.76
CA LEU A 134 -0.10 -5.49 0.23
C LEU A 134 -0.05 -6.43 1.45
N HIS A 135 -1.18 -7.01 1.83
CA HIS A 135 -1.27 -7.95 2.95
C HIS A 135 -0.68 -9.34 2.64
N GLN A 136 -0.26 -9.61 1.40
CA GLN A 136 0.41 -10.84 0.98
C GLN A 136 1.93 -10.68 0.90
N PHE A 137 2.49 -9.53 1.27
CA PHE A 137 3.94 -9.35 1.39
C PHE A 137 4.43 -9.78 2.76
N ASP A 138 5.61 -10.40 2.80
CA ASP A 138 6.25 -10.84 4.04
C ASP A 138 6.87 -9.68 4.81
N VAL A 139 7.40 -8.69 4.08
CA VAL A 139 8.04 -7.51 4.66
C VAL A 139 7.54 -6.25 3.98
N VAL A 140 7.21 -5.24 4.77
CA VAL A 140 6.88 -3.89 4.29
C VAL A 140 7.93 -2.91 4.82
N GLY A 141 8.73 -2.34 3.92
CA GLY A 141 9.72 -1.31 4.25
C GLY A 141 9.27 0.06 3.76
N PHE A 142 9.29 1.06 4.64
CA PHE A 142 8.94 2.43 4.27
C PHE A 142 10.21 3.26 3.98
N SER A 143 10.28 3.86 2.81
CA SER A 143 11.26 4.90 2.50
C SER A 143 10.64 6.26 2.78
N LEU A 144 11.02 6.87 3.91
CA LEU A 144 10.54 8.19 4.29
C LEU A 144 11.54 9.23 3.78
N PRO A 145 11.17 10.08 2.80
CA PRO A 145 12.03 11.20 2.44
C PRO A 145 12.10 12.15 3.63
N TYR A 146 13.31 12.45 4.10
CA TYR A 146 13.53 13.51 5.06
C TYR A 146 13.80 14.80 4.29
N GLU A 147 12.73 15.43 3.84
CA GLU A 147 12.80 16.81 3.38
C GLU A 147 12.18 17.67 4.49
N LEU A 148 13.03 18.20 5.37
CA LEU A 148 12.67 19.35 6.20
C LEU A 148 12.41 20.53 5.26
N LEU A 149 11.15 20.93 5.14
CA LEU A 149 10.78 22.29 4.74
C LEU A 149 9.99 22.93 5.86
#